data_AF-A0A7X7IPP3-F1
#
_entry.id   AF-A0A7X7IPP3-F1
#
_cell.length_a   1.000
_cell.length_b   1.000
_cell.length_c   1.000
_cell.angle_alpha   90.00
_cell.angle_beta   90.00
_cell.angle_gamma   90.00
#
_symmetry.space_group_name_H-M   'P 1'
#
loop_
_entity.id
_entity.type
_entity.pdbx_description
1 polymer ?
#
loop_
_entity_poly.entity_id
_entity_poly.type
_entity_poly.pdbx_seq_one_letter_code
_entity_poly.pdbx_strand_id
1 'polypeptide(L)'
;MAWRVIQMFLPQASDAKLDELFEGRDILGRWRDTDADRVVLHLLVPAEETEPIMDRCEESFASVEGFHVVLFPVEAVLPRLEPNLEEARAEEEKNKKPRVSREELHAEVTEGLDVSRVYLGMCVLSTIVAAVGLLRNDVAVIIGAMVIAPLLGPNVALALGTTLGDTSLIRRALVT
;
A
#
# COMPACT_ATOMS: atom_id res chain seq x y z
N MET A 1 -10.36 -10.41 5.98
CA MET A 1 -8.93 -10.24 5.62
C MET A 1 -8.85 -9.53 4.28
N ALA A 2 -7.86 -8.65 4.11
CA ALA A 2 -7.52 -8.07 2.81
C ALA A 2 -6.57 -9.01 2.07
N TRP A 3 -6.77 -9.19 0.77
CA TRP A 3 -5.98 -10.09 -0.07
C TRP A 3 -5.11 -9.29 -1.05
N ARG A 4 -3.96 -9.84 -1.40
CA ARG A 4 -3.03 -9.26 -2.37
C ARG A 4 -2.59 -10.32 -3.37
N VAL A 5 -2.42 -9.91 -4.62
CA VAL A 5 -1.76 -10.72 -5.64
C VAL A 5 -0.34 -10.20 -5.81
N ILE A 6 0.64 -11.05 -5.51
CA ILE A 6 2.06 -10.78 -5.76
C ILE A 6 2.41 -11.46 -7.09
N GLN A 7 2.87 -10.68 -8.05
CA GLN A 7 3.44 -11.19 -9.31
C GLN A 7 4.95 -11.01 -9.26
N MET A 8 5.69 -12.09 -9.40
CA MET A 8 7.13 -12.09 -9.41
C MET A 8 7.64 -12.53 -10.76
N PHE A 9 8.47 -11.70 -11.38
CA PHE A 9 9.08 -11.96 -12.67
C PHE A 9 10.52 -12.42 -12.46
N LEU A 10 10.88 -13.58 -13.00
CA LEU A 10 12.21 -14.19 -12.86
C LEU A 10 12.71 -14.69 -14.22
N PRO A 11 14.03 -14.67 -14.45
CA PRO A 11 14.63 -15.43 -15.55
C PRO A 11 14.58 -16.93 -15.26
N GLN A 12 14.45 -17.75 -16.31
CA GLN A 12 14.22 -19.21 -16.22
C GLN A 12 15.29 -19.97 -15.41
N ALA A 13 16.51 -19.42 -15.29
CA ALA A 13 17.64 -20.02 -14.59
C ALA A 13 17.53 -20.02 -13.05
N SER A 14 16.55 -19.31 -12.46
CA SER A 14 16.44 -19.11 -11.00
C SER A 14 15.35 -19.95 -10.33
N ASP A 15 14.78 -20.93 -11.02
CA ASP A 15 13.59 -21.70 -10.58
C ASP A 15 13.82 -22.55 -9.31
N ALA A 16 15.05 -22.99 -9.05
CA ALA A 16 15.35 -23.98 -8.00
C ALA A 16 15.22 -23.49 -6.54
N LYS A 17 15.08 -22.18 -6.29
CA LYS A 17 15.00 -21.61 -4.93
C LYS A 17 13.60 -21.14 -4.52
N LEU A 18 12.62 -21.25 -5.40
CA LEU A 18 11.29 -20.65 -5.17
C LEU A 18 10.48 -21.41 -4.14
N ASP A 19 10.54 -22.74 -4.11
CA ASP A 19 9.71 -23.52 -3.18
C ASP A 19 10.09 -23.27 -1.71
N GLU A 20 11.39 -23.13 -1.40
CA GLU A 20 11.89 -22.85 -0.03
C GLU A 20 11.46 -21.48 0.51
N LEU A 21 11.24 -20.49 -0.36
CA LEU A 21 10.86 -19.13 0.04
C LEU A 21 9.47 -19.05 0.66
N PHE A 22 8.58 -19.95 0.23
CA PHE A 22 7.16 -19.95 0.55
C PHE A 22 6.75 -21.05 1.54
N GLU A 23 7.70 -21.89 1.99
CA GLU A 23 7.42 -22.93 2.98
C GLU A 23 6.93 -22.34 4.31
N GLY A 24 5.79 -22.85 4.79
CA GLY A 24 5.22 -22.51 6.10
C GLY A 24 4.37 -21.24 6.16
N ARG A 25 3.98 -20.66 5.02
CA ARG A 25 3.11 -19.46 4.97
C ARG A 25 1.71 -19.78 4.47
N ASP A 26 0.76 -18.91 4.86
CA ASP A 26 -0.61 -18.97 4.38
C ASP A 26 -0.70 -18.37 2.97
N ILE A 27 -0.82 -19.25 1.97
CA ILE A 27 -0.95 -18.88 0.56
C ILE A 27 -2.22 -19.55 0.05
N LEU A 28 -3.20 -18.72 -0.30
CA LEU A 28 -4.50 -19.20 -0.78
C LEU A 28 -4.40 -19.82 -2.17
N GLY A 29 -3.52 -19.30 -3.01
CA GLY A 29 -3.34 -19.78 -4.37
C GLY A 29 -1.96 -19.44 -4.92
N ARG A 30 -1.41 -20.38 -5.70
CA ARG A 30 -0.14 -20.23 -6.39
C ARG A 30 -0.27 -20.77 -7.81
N TRP A 31 0.08 -19.98 -8.80
CA TRP A 31 0.19 -20.43 -10.18
C TRP A 31 1.40 -19.80 -10.87
N ARG A 32 1.82 -20.42 -11.96
CA ARG A 32 3.04 -20.07 -12.68
C ARG A 32 2.74 -20.00 -14.15
N ASP A 33 3.10 -18.88 -14.75
CA ASP A 33 3.14 -18.70 -16.19
C ASP A 33 4.59 -18.76 -16.64
N THR A 34 4.88 -19.55 -17.67
CA THR A 34 6.24 -19.70 -18.22
C THR A 34 6.22 -19.32 -19.68
N ASP A 35 7.05 -18.36 -20.03
CA ASP A 35 7.37 -17.97 -21.40
C ASP A 35 8.82 -18.37 -21.72
N ALA A 36 9.22 -18.29 -22.99
CA ALA A 36 10.50 -18.82 -23.49
C ALA A 36 11.73 -18.38 -22.66
N ASP A 37 11.74 -17.14 -22.16
CA ASP A 37 12.86 -16.56 -21.41
C ASP A 37 12.51 -16.14 -19.97
N ARG A 38 11.25 -16.28 -19.55
CA ARG A 38 10.74 -15.69 -18.29
C ARG A 38 9.75 -16.60 -17.58
N VAL A 39 9.84 -16.61 -16.25
CA VAL A 39 8.88 -17.25 -15.37
C VAL A 39 8.17 -16.14 -14.59
N VAL A 40 6.84 -16.15 -14.61
CA VAL A 40 6.00 -15.28 -13.79
C VAL A 40 5.31 -16.13 -12.75
N LEU A 41 5.62 -15.89 -11.48
CA LEU A 41 4.99 -16.55 -10.35
C LEU A 41 3.93 -15.62 -9.78
N HIS A 42 2.72 -16.15 -9.65
CA HIS A 42 1.59 -15.44 -9.07
C HIS A 42 1.23 -16.07 -7.73
N LEU A 43 1.14 -15.25 -6.70
CA LEU A 43 0.75 -15.66 -5.35
C LEU A 43 -0.45 -14.85 -4.90
N LEU A 44 -1.49 -15.52 -4.41
CA LEU A 44 -2.62 -14.89 -3.73
C LEU A 44 -2.44 -15.09 -2.23
N VAL A 45 -2.14 -13.99 -1.53
CA VAL A 45 -1.75 -14.03 -0.10
C VAL A 45 -2.56 -13.04 0.73
N PRO A 46 -2.73 -13.29 2.03
CA PRO A 46 -3.23 -12.28 2.95
C PRO A 46 -2.29 -11.05 2.97
N ALA A 47 -2.84 -9.86 3.20
CA ALA A 47 -2.04 -8.63 3.30
C ALA A 47 -0.93 -8.71 4.36
N GLU A 48 -1.16 -9.46 5.45
CA GLU A 48 -0.16 -9.66 6.52
C GLU A 48 1.11 -10.39 6.07
N GLU A 49 0.99 -11.30 5.09
CA GLU A 49 2.11 -12.07 4.57
C GLU A 49 2.84 -11.34 3.42
N THR A 50 2.35 -10.18 2.98
CA THR A 50 2.94 -9.43 1.86
C THR A 50 4.34 -8.91 2.19
N GLU A 51 4.50 -8.17 3.30
CA GLU A 51 5.81 -7.60 3.72
C GLU A 51 6.87 -8.70 3.93
N PRO A 52 6.61 -9.78 4.71
CA PRO A 52 7.58 -10.87 4.89
C PRO A 52 7.96 -11.62 3.61
N ILE A 53 7.06 -11.72 2.64
CA ILE A 53 7.35 -12.34 1.35
C ILE A 53 8.24 -11.40 0.55
N MET A 54 7.87 -10.12 0.41
CA MET A 54 8.63 -9.14 -0.36
C MET A 54 10.07 -8.99 0.17
N ASP A 55 10.26 -8.87 1.49
CA ASP A 55 11.59 -8.78 2.12
C ASP A 55 12.49 -9.95 1.71
N ARG A 56 11.97 -11.19 1.78
CA ARG A 56 12.74 -12.38 1.39
C ARG A 56 13.06 -12.44 -0.10
N CYS A 57 12.14 -11.95 -0.92
CA CYS A 57 12.32 -11.91 -2.36
C CYS A 57 13.40 -10.90 -2.73
N GLU A 58 13.44 -9.76 -2.04
CA GLU A 58 14.53 -8.79 -2.14
C GLU A 58 15.86 -9.42 -1.70
N GLU A 59 15.94 -10.03 -0.52
CA GLU A 59 17.16 -10.69 -0.02
C GLU A 59 17.69 -11.77 -0.97
N SER A 60 16.80 -12.55 -1.58
CA SER A 60 17.17 -13.73 -2.37
C SER A 60 17.45 -13.42 -3.84
N PHE A 61 16.78 -12.40 -4.40
CA PHE A 61 16.79 -12.14 -5.85
C PHE A 61 17.17 -10.71 -6.25
N ALA A 62 17.53 -9.81 -5.31
CA ALA A 62 17.94 -8.45 -5.65
C ALA A 62 19.14 -8.37 -6.62
N SER A 63 19.95 -9.43 -6.71
CA SER A 63 21.11 -9.50 -7.62
C SER A 63 20.80 -10.12 -8.99
N VAL A 64 19.58 -10.58 -9.22
CA VAL A 64 19.19 -11.25 -10.47
C VAL A 64 18.70 -10.22 -11.48
N GLU A 65 19.36 -10.14 -12.64
CA GLU A 65 18.92 -9.27 -13.73
C GLU A 65 17.53 -9.67 -14.24
N GLY A 66 16.63 -8.69 -14.36
CA GLY A 66 15.24 -8.90 -14.81
C GLY A 66 14.25 -9.26 -13.70
N PHE A 67 14.71 -9.40 -12.46
CA PHE A 67 13.84 -9.60 -11.31
C PHE A 67 13.04 -8.33 -10.99
N HIS A 68 11.72 -8.47 -10.90
CA HIS A 68 10.85 -7.44 -10.36
C HIS A 68 9.59 -8.08 -9.76
N VAL A 69 9.03 -7.41 -8.76
CA VAL A 69 7.81 -7.81 -8.05
C VAL A 69 6.76 -6.74 -8.25
N VAL A 70 5.54 -7.16 -8.57
CA VAL A 70 4.38 -6.27 -8.71
C VAL A 70 3.31 -6.74 -7.73
N LEU A 71 2.82 -5.79 -6.93
CA LEU A 71 1.78 -6.02 -5.95
C LEU A 71 0.46 -5.45 -6.46
N PHE A 72 -0.59 -6.27 -6.48
CA PHE A 72 -1.94 -5.85 -6.84
C PHE A 72 -2.90 -6.00 -5.65
N PRO A 73 -3.71 -4.96 -5.35
CA PRO A 73 -4.82 -5.10 -4.42
C PRO A 73 -5.88 -6.01 -5.01
N VAL A 74 -6.41 -6.94 -4.20
CA VAL A 74 -7.52 -7.81 -4.61
C VAL A 74 -8.82 -7.17 -4.16
N GLU A 75 -9.65 -6.76 -5.11
CA GLU A 75 -10.95 -6.14 -4.84
C GLU A 75 -11.98 -7.15 -4.32
N ALA A 76 -11.95 -8.38 -4.83
CA ALA A 76 -12.87 -9.44 -4.44
C ALA A 76 -12.28 -10.84 -4.65
N VAL A 77 -12.64 -11.76 -3.74
CA VAL A 77 -12.35 -13.20 -3.86
C VAL A 77 -13.67 -13.96 -3.71
N LEU A 78 -13.91 -14.89 -4.63
CA LEU A 78 -15.06 -15.80 -4.58
C LEU A 78 -14.56 -17.26 -4.57
N PRO A 79 -15.10 -18.12 -3.69
CA PRO A 79 -16.08 -17.84 -2.63
C PRO A 79 -15.55 -16.91 -1.54
N ARG A 80 -16.45 -16.25 -0.80
CA ARG A 80 -16.04 -15.35 0.29
C ARG A 80 -15.44 -16.20 1.42
N LEU A 81 -14.15 -16.02 1.66
CA LEU A 81 -13.43 -16.69 2.73
C LEU A 81 -13.79 -15.98 4.04
N GLU A 82 -14.69 -16.58 4.80
CA GLU A 82 -14.98 -16.11 6.16
C GLU A 82 -13.82 -16.53 7.06
N PRO A 83 -13.28 -15.61 7.89
CA PRO A 83 -12.31 -16.01 8.89
C PRO A 83 -12.96 -17.08 9.78
N ASN A 84 -12.27 -18.20 10.01
CA ASN A 84 -12.76 -19.21 10.93
C ASN A 84 -12.99 -18.55 12.29
N LEU A 85 -14.16 -18.75 12.91
CA LEU A 85 -14.53 -18.10 14.17
C LEU A 85 -13.53 -18.41 15.31
N GLU A 86 -12.82 -19.53 15.22
CA GLU A 86 -11.73 -19.88 16.14
C GLU A 86 -10.44 -19.10 15.86
N GLU A 87 -10.10 -18.88 14.59
CA GLU A 87 -8.95 -18.06 14.16
C GLU A 87 -9.18 -16.59 14.46
N ALA A 88 -10.39 -16.07 14.22
CA ALA A 88 -10.77 -14.70 14.52
C ALA A 88 -10.63 -14.37 16.02
N ARG A 89 -11.03 -15.31 16.91
CA ARG A 89 -10.85 -15.16 18.36
C ARG A 89 -9.38 -15.23 18.77
N ALA A 90 -8.58 -16.09 18.13
CA ALA A 90 -7.14 -16.17 18.38
C ALA A 90 -6.37 -14.94 17.86
N GLU A 91 -6.86 -14.30 16.79
CA GLU A 91 -6.34 -13.04 16.26
C GLU A 91 -6.71 -11.84 17.14
N GLU A 92 -7.92 -11.80 17.70
CA GLU A 92 -8.34 -10.79 18.68
C GLU A 92 -7.49 -10.83 19.96
N GLU A 93 -7.15 -12.03 20.47
CA GLU A 93 -6.21 -12.16 21.61
C GLU A 93 -4.78 -11.73 21.27
N LYS A 94 -4.37 -11.85 20.01
CA LYS A 94 -3.01 -11.50 19.56
C LYS A 94 -2.81 -10.02 19.23
N ASN A 95 -3.85 -9.18 19.33
CA ASN A 95 -3.76 -7.74 19.07
C ASN A 95 -3.05 -7.42 17.74
N LYS A 96 -3.17 -8.31 16.76
CA LYS A 96 -2.59 -8.15 15.43
C LYS A 96 -3.44 -7.13 14.69
N LYS A 97 -3.00 -5.87 14.73
CA LYS A 97 -3.57 -4.84 13.85
C LYS A 97 -3.34 -5.29 12.40
N PRO A 98 -4.32 -5.13 11.50
CA PRO A 98 -4.13 -5.42 10.09
C PRO A 98 -2.92 -4.62 9.59
N ARG A 99 -1.88 -5.33 9.13
CA ARG A 99 -0.64 -4.72 8.63
C ARG A 99 -0.78 -4.50 7.14
N VAL A 100 -0.54 -3.27 6.71
CA VAL A 100 -0.38 -2.89 5.30
C VAL A 100 1.12 -2.86 5.01
N SER A 101 1.55 -3.33 3.83
CA SER A 101 2.98 -3.34 3.47
C SER A 101 3.50 -1.91 3.30
N ARG A 102 4.80 -1.71 3.55
CA ARG A 102 5.44 -0.40 3.45
C ARG A 102 5.39 0.15 2.03
N GLU A 103 5.52 -0.74 1.06
CA GLU A 103 5.50 -0.43 -0.38
C GLU A 103 4.11 0.02 -0.80
N GLU A 104 3.07 -0.62 -0.27
CA GLU A 104 1.68 -0.22 -0.49
C GLU A 104 1.40 1.16 0.12
N LEU A 105 1.82 1.38 1.38
CA LEU A 105 1.69 2.69 2.04
C LEU A 105 2.47 3.79 1.29
N HIS A 106 3.67 3.49 0.81
CA HIS A 106 4.49 4.45 0.07
C HIS A 106 3.82 4.81 -1.26
N ALA A 107 3.28 3.84 -1.99
CA ALA A 107 2.57 4.08 -3.25
C ALA A 107 1.31 4.93 -3.05
N GLU A 108 0.45 4.56 -2.09
CA GLU A 108 -0.81 5.26 -1.79
C GLU A 108 -0.55 6.72 -1.38
N VAL A 109 0.41 6.93 -0.48
CA VAL A 109 0.79 8.25 0.00
C VAL A 109 1.42 9.08 -1.11
N THR A 110 2.21 8.47 -1.99
CA THR A 110 2.86 9.15 -3.10
C THR A 110 1.87 9.63 -4.16
N GLU A 111 0.81 8.86 -4.43
CA GLU A 111 -0.27 9.26 -5.34
C GLU A 111 -1.05 10.47 -4.81
N GLY A 112 -1.22 10.56 -3.48
CA GLY A 112 -1.88 11.69 -2.83
C GLY A 112 -1.10 13.02 -2.82
N LEU A 113 0.13 13.06 -3.38
CA LEU A 113 0.99 14.25 -3.39
C LEU A 113 0.93 15.07 -4.69
N ASP A 114 0.10 14.69 -5.65
CA ASP A 114 0.08 15.38 -6.94
C ASP A 114 -0.65 16.73 -6.87
N VAL A 115 0.12 17.81 -7.08
CA VAL A 115 -0.42 19.18 -7.17
C VAL A 115 -1.19 19.34 -8.48
N SER A 116 -2.46 18.96 -8.47
CA SER A 116 -3.36 19.11 -9.61
C SER A 116 -4.05 20.48 -9.62
N ARG A 117 -4.61 20.88 -10.77
CA ARG A 117 -5.47 22.08 -10.86
C ARG A 117 -6.68 21.97 -9.94
N VAL A 118 -7.18 20.75 -9.72
CA VAL A 118 -8.30 20.48 -8.81
C VAL A 118 -7.85 20.70 -7.36
N TYR A 119 -6.66 20.23 -6.97
CA TYR A 119 -6.07 20.50 -5.65
C TYR A 119 -6.02 22.00 -5.37
N LEU A 120 -5.44 22.78 -6.30
CA LEU A 120 -5.35 24.23 -6.15
C LEU A 120 -6.74 24.89 -6.08
N GLY A 121 -7.69 24.44 -6.91
CA GLY A 121 -9.08 24.90 -6.87
C GLY A 121 -9.77 24.63 -5.53
N MET A 122 -9.59 23.44 -4.97
CA MET A 122 -10.13 23.09 -3.65
C MET A 122 -9.51 23.93 -2.54
N CYS A 123 -8.20 24.20 -2.58
CA CYS A 123 -7.54 25.08 -1.63
C CYS A 123 -8.08 26.52 -1.70
N VAL A 124 -8.27 27.07 -2.90
CA VAL A 124 -8.86 28.40 -3.08
C VAL A 124 -10.30 28.45 -2.56
N LEU A 125 -11.13 27.46 -2.91
CA LEU A 125 -12.51 27.39 -2.42
C LEU A 125 -12.58 27.24 -0.90
N SER A 126 -11.76 26.35 -0.32
CA SER A 126 -11.64 26.19 1.13
C SER A 126 -11.24 27.50 1.82
N THR A 127 -10.29 28.25 1.25
CA THR A 127 -9.84 29.54 1.80
C THR A 127 -10.98 30.57 1.80
N ILE A 128 -11.79 30.62 0.73
CA ILE A 128 -12.96 31.52 0.66
C ILE A 128 -14.00 31.14 1.72
N VAL A 129 -14.31 29.84 1.83
CA VAL A 129 -15.28 29.34 2.82
C VAL A 129 -14.79 29.61 4.25
N ALA A 130 -13.50 29.39 4.53
CA ALA A 130 -12.88 29.68 5.81
C ALA A 130 -12.95 31.19 6.14
N ALA A 131 -12.67 32.07 5.17
CA ALA A 131 -12.78 33.51 5.36
C ALA A 131 -14.21 33.94 5.70
N VAL A 132 -15.22 33.36 5.03
CA VAL A 132 -16.64 33.62 5.34
C VAL A 132 -17.00 33.09 6.73
N GLY A 133 -16.53 31.90 7.10
CA GLY A 133 -16.74 31.31 8.43
C GLY A 133 -16.17 32.17 9.55
N LEU A 134 -14.95 32.70 9.35
CA LEU A 134 -14.32 33.65 10.28
C LEU A 134 -15.09 34.97 10.39
N LEU A 135 -15.52 35.56 9.27
CA LEU A 135 -16.30 36.80 9.26
C LEU A 135 -17.66 36.65 9.96
N ARG A 136 -18.27 35.47 9.87
CA ARG A 136 -19.55 35.16 10.53
C ARG A 136 -19.38 34.63 11.96
N ASN A 137 -18.15 34.41 12.41
CA ASN A 137 -17.84 33.75 13.69
C ASN A 137 -18.57 32.40 13.83
N ASP A 138 -18.63 31.63 12.73
CA ASP A 138 -19.33 30.35 12.65
C ASP A 138 -18.35 29.19 12.56
N VAL A 139 -18.20 28.48 13.67
CA VAL A 139 -17.31 27.32 13.78
C VAL A 139 -17.72 26.20 12.82
N ALA A 140 -19.02 26.00 12.56
CA ALA A 140 -19.47 24.92 11.67
C ALA A 140 -18.98 25.15 10.23
N VAL A 141 -19.02 26.38 9.75
CA VAL A 141 -18.51 26.76 8.42
C VAL A 141 -16.99 26.59 8.34
N ILE A 142 -16.27 26.93 9.41
CA ILE A 142 -14.80 26.77 9.50
C ILE A 142 -14.42 25.28 9.45
N ILE A 143 -15.11 24.42 10.20
CA ILE A 143 -14.87 22.97 10.16
C ILE A 143 -15.23 22.41 8.77
N GLY A 144 -16.28 22.90 8.14
CA GLY A 144 -16.63 22.54 6.76
C GLY A 144 -15.50 22.84 5.77
N ALA A 145 -14.80 23.98 5.93
CA ALA A 145 -13.66 24.33 5.09
C ALA A 145 -12.49 23.34 5.22
N MET A 146 -12.25 22.79 6.42
CA MET A 146 -11.21 21.78 6.67
C MET A 146 -11.47 20.48 5.90
N VAL A 147 -12.73 20.09 5.72
CA VAL A 147 -13.12 18.87 4.99
C VAL A 147 -12.92 19.03 3.47
N ILE A 148 -12.98 20.26 2.95
CA ILE A 148 -12.84 20.55 1.51
C ILE A 148 -11.37 20.46 1.07
N ALA A 149 -10.43 20.88 1.91
CA ALA A 149 -9.02 20.94 1.54
C ALA A 149 -8.35 19.56 1.66
N PRO A 150 -7.72 19.03 0.60
CA PRO A 150 -7.08 17.71 0.58
C PRO A 150 -5.70 17.70 1.29
N LEU A 151 -5.57 18.33 2.45
CA LEU A 151 -4.28 18.48 3.16
C LEU A 151 -3.85 17.23 3.94
N LEU A 152 -4.66 16.17 3.95
CA LEU A 152 -4.32 14.94 4.65
C LEU A 152 -3.15 14.20 3.97
N GLY A 153 -3.13 14.16 2.64
CA GLY A 153 -2.07 13.49 1.85
C GLY A 153 -0.66 14.00 2.19
N PRO A 154 -0.37 15.31 2.06
CA PRO A 154 0.93 15.89 2.40
C PRO A 154 1.36 15.65 3.85
N ASN A 155 0.42 15.71 4.80
CA ASN A 155 0.72 15.47 6.21
C ASN A 155 1.11 14.02 6.49
N VAL A 156 0.40 13.06 5.90
CA VAL A 156 0.72 11.63 6.03
C VAL A 156 2.05 11.32 5.33
N ALA A 157 2.30 11.91 4.16
CA ALA A 157 3.57 11.77 3.45
C ALA A 157 4.77 12.29 4.22
N LEU A 158 4.62 13.45 4.88
CA LEU A 158 5.67 14.01 5.71
C LEU A 158 5.98 13.09 6.90
N ALA A 159 4.93 12.55 7.55
CA ALA A 159 5.10 11.59 8.65
C ALA A 159 5.80 10.31 8.18
N LEU A 160 5.33 9.69 7.09
CA LEU A 160 5.91 8.48 6.52
C LEU A 160 7.36 8.71 6.08
N GLY A 161 7.63 9.79 5.35
CA GLY A 161 8.98 10.15 4.92
C GLY A 161 9.93 10.38 6.09
N THR A 162 9.45 10.98 7.19
CA THR A 162 10.25 11.16 8.41
C THR A 162 10.55 9.82 9.10
N THR A 163 9.56 8.92 9.16
CA THR A 163 9.73 7.58 9.74
C THR A 163 10.69 6.71 8.93
N LEU A 164 10.63 6.79 7.59
CA LEU A 164 11.50 6.01 6.69
C LEU A 164 12.86 6.67 6.41
N GLY A 165 13.03 7.96 6.73
CA GLY A 165 14.21 8.75 6.36
C GLY A 165 14.26 9.12 4.86
N ASP A 166 13.15 9.05 4.15
CA ASP A 166 13.05 9.35 2.72
C ASP A 166 12.99 10.88 2.48
N THR A 167 14.16 11.47 2.27
CA THR A 167 14.31 12.91 1.99
C THR A 167 13.60 13.36 0.71
N SER A 168 13.40 12.46 -0.26
CA SER A 168 12.72 12.78 -1.50
C SER A 168 11.21 12.91 -1.27
N LEU A 169 10.63 12.01 -0.47
CA LEU A 169 9.22 12.05 -0.06
C LEU A 169 8.94 13.26 0.84
N ILE A 170 9.83 13.55 1.79
CA ILE A 170 9.74 14.75 2.64
C ILE A 170 9.71 16.03 1.79
N ARG A 171 10.61 16.15 0.82
CA ARG A 171 10.66 17.33 -0.06
C ARG A 171 9.40 17.47 -0.89
N ARG A 172 8.86 16.37 -1.43
CA ARG A 172 7.61 16.38 -2.20
C ARG A 172 6.42 16.79 -1.33
N ALA A 173 6.32 16.24 -0.12
CA ALA A 173 5.29 16.61 0.85
C ALA A 173 5.32 18.09 1.25
N LEU A 174 6.51 18.69 1.32
CA LEU A 174 6.68 20.12 1.64
C LEU A 174 6.33 21.07 0.49
N VAL A 175 6.46 20.61 -0.75
CA VAL A 175 6.20 21.43 -1.95
C VAL A 175 4.72 21.37 -2.37
N THR A 176 4.00 20.34 -1.93
CA THR A 176 2.57 20.10 -2.22
C THR A 176 1.68 20.90 -1.28
#